data_AF-T5A697-F1
#
_entry.id   AF-T5A697-F1
#
_cell.length_a   1.000
_cell.length_b   1.000
_cell.length_c   1.000
_cell.angle_alpha   90.00
_cell.angle_beta   90.00
_cell.angle_gamma   90.00
#
_symmetry.space_group_name_H-M   'P 1'
#
loop_
_entity.id
_entity.type
_entity.pdbx_description
1 polymer ?
#
loop_
_entity_poly.entity_id
_entity_poly.type
_entity_poly.pdbx_seq_one_letter_code
_entity_poly.pdbx_strand_id
1 'polypeptide(L)'
;MESRIERCQHLHVLPPFNAQALMRPADWDVDPSQARDFGAIVTELRSISLANGENFNQLPAITPNQHIHRSKNKAWRKILATQSKLLVDGTWRHNGLRKDQGSLAPTLSWWSSCDLLGLLLSAMGPAPDGATEKNFYLPLLALYGRWCHRISGNRGVNGRSQAGAGDPAFVYQCTWNEATRGFFLGASLSGYVCLPFYEVGQWETAVKTARFNLLSSFYALERQGFSVNGTRYPWRFGSSVNIIIDRTTGNQFGNCAETYPFLCMMG
;
A
#
# COMPACT_ATOMS: atom_id res chain seq x y z
N MET A 1 29.70 16.70 38.14
CA MET A 1 30.27 17.52 37.05
C MET A 1 30.08 16.75 35.75
N GLU A 2 28.84 16.61 35.29
CA GLU A 2 27.99 17.63 34.63
C GLU A 2 28.30 17.82 33.14
N SER A 3 27.23 17.60 32.37
CA SER A 3 26.89 18.24 31.10
C SER A 3 27.63 17.80 29.84
N ARG A 4 26.96 16.93 29.07
CA ARG A 4 26.58 17.20 27.66
C ARG A 4 25.57 16.14 27.18
N ILE A 5 24.46 16.03 27.91
CA ILE A 5 23.19 15.56 27.37
C ILE A 5 22.24 16.74 27.49
N GLU A 6 22.36 17.66 26.54
CA GLU A 6 21.35 18.69 26.33
C GLU A 6 21.02 18.73 24.84
N ARG A 7 19.71 18.74 24.57
CA ARG A 7 19.06 18.77 23.25
C ARG A 7 18.87 17.41 22.58
N CYS A 8 18.24 16.49 23.30
CA CYS A 8 17.14 15.73 22.70
C CYS A 8 15.95 16.70 22.59
N GLN A 9 16.05 17.69 21.70
CA GLN A 9 14.90 18.51 21.35
C GLN A 9 13.88 17.56 20.74
N HIS A 10 12.73 17.47 21.42
CA HIS A 10 11.47 16.90 20.98
C HIS A 10 11.55 16.29 19.57
N LEU A 11 11.43 14.96 19.48
CA LEU A 11 11.06 14.29 18.24
C LEU A 11 9.79 15.02 17.75
N HIS A 12 9.99 16.00 16.88
CA HIS A 12 8.94 16.91 16.46
C HIS A 12 7.81 16.02 15.99
N VAL A 13 6.63 16.26 16.56
CA VAL A 13 5.37 15.65 16.11
C VAL A 13 5.41 15.68 14.59
N LEU A 14 5.66 14.52 13.97
CA LEU A 14 5.70 14.41 12.51
C LEU A 14 4.44 15.10 12.00
N PRO A 15 4.56 16.01 11.01
CA PRO A 15 3.48 16.91 10.66
C PRO A 15 2.20 16.10 10.38
N PRO A 16 1.03 16.60 10.82
CA PRO A 16 -0.22 15.98 10.44
C PRO A 16 -0.26 15.87 8.91
N PHE A 17 -0.80 14.76 8.40
CA PHE A 17 -1.02 14.60 6.96
C PHE A 17 -1.81 15.82 6.45
N ASN A 18 -1.14 16.73 5.77
CA ASN A 18 -1.74 17.94 5.22
C ASN A 18 -1.86 17.75 3.71
N ALA A 19 -2.99 17.17 3.31
CA ALA A 19 -3.28 16.94 1.90
C ALA A 19 -3.26 18.24 1.08
N GLN A 20 -3.44 19.43 1.66
CA GLN A 20 -3.34 20.71 0.93
C GLN A 20 -1.90 21.09 0.59
N ALA A 21 -0.93 20.73 1.45
CA ALA A 21 0.49 20.93 1.16
C ALA A 21 0.94 20.06 -0.03
N LEU A 22 0.33 18.88 -0.19
CA LEU A 22 0.57 17.95 -1.30
C LEU A 22 -0.10 18.37 -2.62
N MET A 23 -0.92 19.43 -2.66
CA MET A 23 -1.62 19.85 -3.90
C MET A 23 -0.80 20.80 -4.78
N ARG A 24 0.44 21.11 -4.41
CA ARG A 24 1.32 21.96 -5.22
C ARG A 24 2.53 21.15 -5.66
N PRO A 25 2.45 20.34 -6.73
CA PRO A 25 3.57 19.51 -7.20
C PRO A 25 4.88 20.29 -7.39
N ALA A 26 4.76 21.58 -7.76
CA ALA A 26 5.89 22.50 -7.90
C ALA A 26 6.70 22.73 -6.61
N ASP A 27 6.11 22.47 -5.43
CA ASP A 27 6.77 22.59 -4.13
C ASP A 27 7.58 21.32 -3.76
N TRP A 28 7.50 20.24 -4.56
CA TRP A 28 7.97 18.88 -4.17
C TRP A 28 8.96 18.22 -5.16
N ASP A 29 9.63 19.00 -6.02
CA ASP A 29 10.53 18.49 -7.07
C ASP A 29 9.93 17.34 -7.89
N VAL A 30 8.60 17.37 -8.05
CA VAL A 30 7.88 16.39 -8.87
C VAL A 30 8.18 16.70 -10.34
N ASP A 31 8.56 15.67 -11.10
CA ASP A 31 8.77 15.82 -12.53
C ASP A 31 7.51 16.42 -13.17
N PRO A 32 7.62 17.51 -13.97
CA PRO A 32 6.45 18.13 -14.61
C PRO A 32 5.59 17.16 -15.43
N SER A 33 6.20 16.11 -16.00
CA SER A 33 5.48 15.06 -16.72
C SER A 33 4.62 14.18 -15.80
N GLN A 34 4.94 14.12 -14.51
CA GLN A 34 4.23 13.35 -13.47
C GLN A 34 3.25 14.21 -12.65
N ALA A 35 3.27 15.53 -12.81
CA ALA A 35 2.43 16.44 -12.02
C ALA A 35 0.92 16.17 -12.16
N ARG A 36 0.47 15.73 -13.36
CA ARG A 36 -0.93 15.34 -13.59
C ARG A 36 -1.30 14.08 -12.79
N ASP A 37 -0.46 13.04 -12.87
CA ASP A 37 -0.67 11.79 -12.13
C ASP A 37 -0.62 12.05 -10.62
N PHE A 38 0.29 12.91 -10.15
CA PHE A 38 0.38 13.32 -8.74
C PHE A 38 -0.94 13.93 -8.22
N GLY A 39 -1.56 14.85 -8.97
CA GLY A 39 -2.85 15.43 -8.60
C GLY A 39 -4.00 14.41 -8.57
N ALA A 40 -3.98 13.44 -9.50
CA ALA A 40 -4.95 12.35 -9.52
C ALA A 40 -4.79 11.44 -8.29
N ILE A 41 -3.57 11.03 -7.95
CA ILE A 41 -3.27 10.20 -6.76
C ILE A 41 -3.76 10.88 -5.48
N VAL A 42 -3.50 12.19 -5.32
CA VAL A 42 -3.98 12.94 -4.14
C VAL A 42 -5.51 12.98 -4.08
N THR A 43 -6.17 13.17 -5.22
CA THR A 43 -7.65 13.19 -5.31
C THR A 43 -8.25 11.84 -4.91
N GLU A 44 -7.70 10.76 -5.44
CA GLU A 44 -8.13 9.40 -5.13
C GLU A 44 -7.87 9.04 -3.67
N LEU A 45 -6.67 9.33 -3.15
CA LEU A 45 -6.33 9.12 -1.75
C LEU A 45 -7.32 9.85 -0.83
N ARG A 46 -7.67 11.11 -1.14
CA ARG A 46 -8.69 11.87 -0.39
C ARG A 46 -10.06 11.20 -0.45
N SER A 47 -10.46 10.70 -1.61
CA SER A 47 -11.79 10.11 -1.79
C SER A 47 -12.00 8.87 -0.92
N ILE A 48 -10.96 8.13 -0.55
CA ILE A 48 -11.03 6.99 0.40
C ILE A 48 -10.48 7.31 1.79
N SER A 49 -10.13 8.57 2.07
CA SER A 49 -9.64 9.01 3.38
C SER A 49 -10.79 9.51 4.28
N LEU A 50 -10.60 9.39 5.59
CA LEU A 50 -11.55 9.91 6.57
C LEU A 50 -11.51 11.44 6.72
N ALA A 51 -12.55 12.06 7.28
CA ALA A 51 -13.89 11.49 7.54
C ALA A 51 -14.85 11.68 6.34
N ASN A 52 -14.43 12.45 5.34
CA ASN A 52 -15.29 13.00 4.30
C ASN A 52 -14.98 12.44 2.91
N GLY A 53 -14.20 11.36 2.83
CA GLY A 53 -13.88 10.73 1.55
C GLY A 53 -15.15 10.23 0.90
N GLU A 54 -15.44 10.73 -0.30
CA GLU A 54 -16.65 10.37 -1.02
C GLU A 54 -16.77 8.87 -1.24
N ASN A 55 -15.67 8.14 -1.47
CA ASN A 55 -15.55 6.68 -1.68
C ASN A 55 -15.34 5.88 -0.38
N PHE A 56 -15.10 6.55 0.76
CA PHE A 56 -14.85 5.89 2.04
C PHE A 56 -16.12 5.25 2.62
N ASN A 57 -17.23 6.01 2.60
CA ASN A 57 -18.52 5.66 3.20
C ASN A 57 -19.67 5.66 2.15
N GLN A 58 -19.40 5.18 0.94
CA GLN A 58 -20.43 5.21 -0.12
C GLN A 58 -21.58 4.27 0.17
N LEU A 59 -22.70 4.88 0.55
CA LEU A 59 -24.04 4.31 0.57
C LEU A 59 -24.21 3.13 1.56
N PRO A 60 -25.36 3.01 2.25
CA PRO A 60 -25.68 1.86 3.09
C PRO A 60 -25.52 0.49 2.40
N ALA A 61 -25.50 0.47 1.07
CA ALA A 61 -25.32 -0.72 0.25
C ALA A 61 -23.87 -1.27 0.19
N ILE A 62 -22.84 -0.47 0.52
CA ILE A 62 -21.41 -0.82 0.39
C ILE A 62 -20.69 -0.80 1.76
N THR A 63 -21.45 -1.13 2.81
CA THR A 63 -20.92 -1.37 4.17
C THR A 63 -20.03 -2.61 4.23
N PRO A 64 -19.06 -2.64 5.17
CA PRO A 64 -18.70 -1.59 6.14
C PRO A 64 -17.86 -0.46 5.52
N ASN A 65 -17.59 0.61 6.29
CA ASN A 65 -16.61 1.65 5.93
C ASN A 65 -15.25 0.99 5.66
N GLN A 66 -14.52 1.40 4.61
CA GLN A 66 -13.19 0.83 4.29
C GLN A 66 -12.33 1.79 3.47
N HIS A 67 -11.02 1.59 3.54
CA HIS A 67 -10.00 2.33 2.78
C HIS A 67 -9.56 1.62 1.51
N ILE A 68 -10.45 0.79 0.97
CA ILE A 68 -10.29 0.07 -0.28
C ILE A 68 -11.34 0.58 -1.27
N HIS A 69 -10.88 1.05 -2.43
CA HIS A 69 -11.72 1.43 -3.55
C HIS A 69 -12.40 0.17 -4.11
N ARG A 70 -13.73 0.21 -4.18
CA ARG A 70 -14.54 -0.99 -4.35
C ARG A 70 -15.90 -0.67 -4.94
N SER A 71 -16.51 -1.68 -5.56
CA SER A 71 -17.88 -1.64 -6.04
C SER A 71 -18.72 -2.78 -5.46
N LYS A 72 -20.04 -2.65 -5.55
CA LYS A 72 -20.96 -3.70 -5.10
C LYS A 72 -21.00 -4.84 -6.12
N ASN A 73 -20.79 -6.07 -5.66
CA ASN A 73 -21.05 -7.25 -6.45
C ASN A 73 -22.57 -7.48 -6.59
N LYS A 74 -23.14 -7.22 -7.77
CA LYS A 74 -24.58 -7.42 -8.06
C LYS A 74 -25.00 -8.91 -8.02
N ALA A 75 -24.07 -9.82 -8.25
CA ALA A 75 -24.31 -11.25 -8.18
C ALA A 75 -24.33 -11.78 -6.73
N TRP A 76 -23.85 -11.01 -5.76
CA TRP A 76 -23.77 -11.47 -4.37
C TRP A 76 -25.14 -11.81 -3.80
N ARG A 77 -25.19 -12.93 -3.07
CA ARG A 77 -26.34 -13.39 -2.31
C ARG A 77 -25.85 -13.75 -0.92
N LYS A 78 -26.42 -13.13 0.12
CA LYS A 78 -26.02 -13.30 1.53
C LYS A 78 -25.99 -14.76 1.98
N ILE A 79 -26.84 -15.60 1.39
CA ILE A 79 -27.03 -17.01 1.75
C ILE A 79 -25.86 -17.90 1.30
N LEU A 80 -25.17 -17.57 0.20
CA LEU A 80 -24.25 -18.51 -0.43
C LEU A 80 -22.80 -18.43 0.08
N ALA A 81 -22.38 -17.31 0.68
CA ALA A 81 -21.04 -17.04 1.26
C ALA A 81 -19.80 -17.49 0.44
N THR A 82 -19.97 -17.98 -0.78
CA THR A 82 -18.92 -18.41 -1.73
C THR A 82 -18.40 -17.24 -2.57
N GLN A 83 -19.10 -16.11 -2.54
CA GLN A 83 -18.74 -14.88 -3.25
C GLN A 83 -18.60 -13.73 -2.27
N SER A 84 -17.76 -12.76 -2.63
CA SER A 84 -17.71 -11.49 -1.90
C SER A 84 -18.89 -10.59 -2.27
N LYS A 85 -19.39 -9.81 -1.30
CA LYS A 85 -20.32 -8.68 -1.51
C LYS A 85 -19.67 -7.56 -2.32
N LEU A 86 -18.36 -7.46 -2.26
CA LEU A 86 -17.58 -6.34 -2.77
C LEU A 86 -16.63 -6.84 -3.86
N LEU A 87 -16.36 -5.98 -4.83
CA LEU A 87 -15.33 -6.20 -5.85
C LEU A 87 -14.27 -5.12 -5.66
N VAL A 88 -12.99 -5.50 -5.71
CA VAL A 88 -11.90 -4.53 -5.78
C VAL A 88 -12.08 -3.73 -7.07
N ASP A 89 -12.10 -2.41 -6.95
CA ASP A 89 -12.25 -1.54 -8.09
C ASP A 89 -10.87 -1.06 -8.58
N GLY A 90 -10.40 -1.69 -9.67
CA GLY A 90 -9.12 -1.40 -10.30
C GLY A 90 -9.15 -0.27 -11.33
N THR A 91 -10.19 0.58 -11.37
CA THR A 91 -10.29 1.70 -12.31
C THR A 91 -9.24 2.78 -12.11
N TRP A 92 -8.77 2.96 -10.88
CA TRP A 92 -7.68 3.87 -10.56
C TRP A 92 -6.37 3.29 -11.05
N ARG A 93 -5.82 3.92 -12.08
CA ARG A 93 -4.69 3.41 -12.84
C ARG A 93 -3.62 4.48 -12.93
N HIS A 94 -2.46 4.19 -12.37
CA HIS A 94 -1.30 5.08 -12.38
C HIS A 94 -0.09 4.33 -12.86
N ASN A 95 0.79 5.04 -13.55
CA ASN A 95 2.09 4.53 -13.90
C ASN A 95 2.89 4.29 -12.62
N GLY A 96 3.53 3.13 -12.52
CA GLY A 96 4.56 2.95 -11.51
C GLY A 96 5.74 3.89 -11.77
N LEU A 97 6.66 3.94 -10.82
CA LEU A 97 7.81 4.84 -10.89
C LEU A 97 9.06 4.04 -11.25
N ARG A 98 9.51 4.14 -12.49
CA ARG A 98 10.83 3.67 -12.93
C ARG A 98 11.78 4.84 -12.97
N LYS A 99 12.48 5.05 -11.85
CA LYS A 99 13.46 6.13 -11.70
C LYS A 99 14.85 5.77 -12.25
N ASP A 100 15.04 4.51 -12.65
CA ASP A 100 16.34 3.93 -12.98
C ASP A 100 16.61 3.75 -14.47
N GLN A 101 15.58 3.76 -15.33
CA GLN A 101 15.74 3.36 -16.74
C GLN A 101 15.12 4.30 -17.79
N GLY A 102 14.54 5.44 -17.39
CA GLY A 102 13.88 6.35 -18.35
C GLY A 102 12.70 5.73 -19.12
N SER A 103 12.28 4.53 -18.76
CA SER A 103 11.08 3.87 -19.27
C SER A 103 9.94 4.08 -18.28
N LEU A 104 8.72 4.31 -18.78
CA LEU A 104 7.54 4.32 -17.91
C LEU A 104 7.34 2.91 -17.35
N ALA A 105 7.18 2.80 -16.03
CA ALA A 105 6.76 1.54 -15.42
C ALA A 105 5.35 1.17 -15.92
N PRO A 106 4.91 -0.10 -15.77
CA PRO A 106 3.56 -0.47 -16.17
C PRO A 106 2.51 0.43 -15.51
N THR A 107 1.41 0.67 -16.22
CA THR A 107 0.21 1.24 -15.61
C THR A 107 -0.48 0.19 -14.75
N LEU A 108 -0.37 0.33 -13.42
CA LEU A 108 -0.92 -0.59 -12.43
C LEU A 108 -2.25 -0.06 -11.88
N SER A 109 -3.07 -0.96 -11.36
CA SER A 109 -4.30 -0.59 -10.63
C SER A 109 -3.98 -0.34 -9.16
N TRP A 110 -4.39 0.81 -8.63
CA TRP A 110 -4.12 1.24 -7.25
C TRP A 110 -5.44 1.48 -6.53
N TRP A 111 -5.75 0.68 -5.51
CA TRP A 111 -7.09 0.68 -4.91
C TRP A 111 -7.06 0.75 -3.38
N SER A 112 -5.88 0.81 -2.78
CA SER A 112 -5.65 0.83 -1.34
C SER A 112 -5.01 2.14 -0.96
N SER A 113 -5.48 2.77 0.12
CA SER A 113 -4.95 4.06 0.57
C SER A 113 -3.47 4.00 0.94
N CYS A 114 -3.02 2.87 1.51
CA CYS A 114 -1.61 2.70 1.85
C CYS A 114 -0.76 2.63 0.59
N ASP A 115 -1.19 1.88 -0.42
CA ASP A 115 -0.45 1.76 -1.67
C ASP A 115 -0.43 3.07 -2.47
N LEU A 116 -1.56 3.81 -2.49
CA LEU A 116 -1.62 5.16 -3.06
C LEU A 116 -0.70 6.15 -2.33
N LEU A 117 -0.65 6.09 -0.99
CA LEU A 117 0.28 6.94 -0.24
C LEU A 117 1.73 6.54 -0.51
N GLY A 118 2.01 5.24 -0.61
CA GLY A 118 3.32 4.71 -0.99
C GLY A 118 3.75 5.24 -2.35
N LEU A 119 2.87 5.15 -3.35
CA LEU A 119 3.08 5.74 -4.68
C LEU A 119 3.32 7.24 -4.60
N LEU A 120 2.48 8.00 -3.88
CA LEU A 120 2.59 9.44 -3.77
C LEU A 120 3.95 9.88 -3.20
N LEU A 121 4.35 9.28 -2.08
CA LEU A 121 5.63 9.59 -1.43
C LEU A 121 6.82 9.12 -2.27
N SER A 122 6.68 8.00 -2.98
CA SER A 122 7.71 7.50 -3.87
C SER A 122 7.82 8.35 -5.14
N ALA A 123 6.75 9.04 -5.55
CA ALA A 123 6.69 9.90 -6.73
C ALA A 123 7.33 11.27 -6.51
N MET A 124 7.47 11.70 -5.26
CA MET A 124 8.42 12.77 -4.91
C MET A 124 9.81 12.37 -5.42
N GLY A 125 10.67 13.31 -5.76
CA GLY A 125 11.94 13.08 -6.47
C GLY A 125 12.88 11.99 -5.90
N PRO A 126 14.07 11.77 -6.51
CA PRO A 126 15.05 10.84 -5.93
C PRO A 126 15.39 11.23 -4.48
N ALA A 127 15.92 10.28 -3.71
CA ALA A 127 16.44 10.58 -2.38
C ALA A 127 17.52 11.68 -2.48
N PRO A 128 17.61 12.60 -1.49
CA PRO A 128 18.57 13.70 -1.52
C PRO A 128 20.01 13.19 -1.53
N ASP A 129 20.95 14.03 -1.97
CA ASP A 129 22.38 13.69 -1.92
C ASP A 129 22.82 13.43 -0.48
N GLY A 130 23.58 12.35 -0.26
CA GLY A 130 23.98 11.91 1.08
C GLY A 130 22.87 11.21 1.88
N ALA A 131 21.75 10.85 1.24
CA ALA A 131 20.75 9.97 1.83
C ALA A 131 21.36 8.61 2.22
N THR A 132 21.09 8.21 3.44
CA THR A 132 21.48 6.93 4.03
C THR A 132 20.24 6.27 4.62
N GLU A 133 20.36 4.99 4.95
CA GLU A 133 19.33 4.24 5.68
C GLU A 133 18.84 5.00 6.92
N LYS A 134 19.77 5.54 7.72
CA LYS A 134 19.46 6.14 9.03
C LYS A 134 18.92 7.57 8.96
N ASN A 135 19.32 8.35 7.96
CA ASN A 135 18.96 9.77 7.89
C ASN A 135 17.79 10.08 6.94
N PHE A 136 17.42 9.14 6.05
CA PHE A 136 16.37 9.36 5.06
C PHE A 136 15.37 8.20 4.99
N TYR A 137 15.81 7.00 4.64
CA TYR A 137 14.89 5.88 4.34
C TYR A 137 14.11 5.40 5.57
N LEU A 138 14.77 5.20 6.73
CA LEU A 138 14.08 4.81 7.97
C LEU A 138 13.15 5.91 8.50
N PRO A 139 13.57 7.21 8.57
CA PRO A 139 12.65 8.29 8.91
C PRO A 139 11.44 8.38 7.97
N LEU A 140 11.64 8.26 6.66
CA LEU A 140 10.57 8.27 5.67
C LEU A 140 9.62 7.09 5.84
N LEU A 141 10.16 5.89 6.09
CA LEU A 141 9.38 4.70 6.36
C LEU A 141 8.52 4.85 7.62
N ALA A 142 9.08 5.45 8.68
CA ALA A 142 8.34 5.75 9.91
C ALA A 142 7.22 6.78 9.68
N LEU A 143 7.48 7.82 8.88
CA LEU A 143 6.47 8.79 8.46
C LEU A 143 5.34 8.12 7.68
N TYR A 144 5.69 7.33 6.65
CA TYR A 144 4.76 6.57 5.84
C TYR A 144 3.89 5.65 6.69
N GLY A 145 4.50 4.85 7.58
CA GLY A 145 3.78 3.97 8.50
C GLY A 145 2.81 4.74 9.40
N ARG A 146 3.25 5.87 9.97
CA ARG A 146 2.39 6.72 10.82
C ARG A 146 1.22 7.32 10.05
N TRP A 147 1.43 7.74 8.81
CA TRP A 147 0.36 8.28 7.96
C TRP A 147 -0.61 7.21 7.50
N CYS A 148 -0.12 6.01 7.12
CA CYS A 148 -0.97 4.85 6.87
C CYS A 148 -1.89 4.56 8.05
N HIS A 149 -1.36 4.54 9.28
CA HIS A 149 -2.19 4.35 10.48
C HIS A 149 -3.28 5.43 10.61
N ARG A 150 -2.99 6.68 10.28
CA ARG A 150 -3.97 7.77 10.37
C ARG A 150 -5.02 7.72 9.27
N ILE A 151 -4.63 7.31 8.08
CA ILE A 151 -5.50 7.24 6.92
C ILE A 151 -6.36 6.00 6.99
N SER A 152 -5.79 4.82 7.28
CA SER A 152 -6.48 3.53 7.15
C SER A 152 -6.69 2.74 8.44
N GLY A 153 -5.87 2.96 9.46
CA GLY A 153 -5.77 2.09 10.63
C GLY A 153 -6.67 2.49 11.80
N ASN A 154 -7.47 1.55 12.31
CA ASN A 154 -8.24 1.70 13.54
C ASN A 154 -7.42 1.30 14.77
N ARG A 155 -6.29 1.98 15.05
CA ARG A 155 -5.59 1.77 16.32
C ARG A 155 -6.08 2.77 17.35
N GLY A 156 -6.70 2.23 18.41
CA GLY A 156 -6.97 2.99 19.61
C GLY A 156 -5.66 3.49 20.22
N VAL A 157 -5.34 4.78 20.10
CA VAL A 157 -4.20 5.36 20.81
C VAL A 157 -4.71 5.74 22.20
N ASN A 158 -4.09 5.19 23.26
CA ASN A 158 -4.48 5.45 24.66
C ASN A 158 -5.98 5.16 24.95
N GLY A 159 -6.52 4.07 24.38
CA GLY A 159 -7.92 3.69 24.59
C GLY A 159 -8.95 4.51 23.81
N ARG A 160 -8.52 5.44 22.94
CA ARG A 160 -9.41 6.22 22.06
C ARG A 160 -9.25 5.77 20.62
N SER A 161 -10.31 5.24 20.01
CA SER A 161 -10.34 4.88 18.59
C SER A 161 -9.88 6.07 17.74
N GLN A 162 -8.80 5.91 16.97
CA GLN A 162 -8.43 6.87 15.95
C GLN A 162 -8.97 6.39 14.60
N ALA A 163 -10.05 7.05 14.19
CA ALA A 163 -10.63 7.27 12.87
C ALA A 163 -10.65 6.15 11.80
N GLY A 164 -9.58 5.37 11.58
CA GLY A 164 -9.47 4.38 10.50
C GLY A 164 -10.58 3.32 10.52
N ALA A 165 -10.92 2.77 9.36
CA ALA A 165 -11.95 1.74 9.29
C ALA A 165 -11.44 0.31 9.43
N GLY A 166 -10.19 0.03 9.04
CA GLY A 166 -9.63 -1.34 9.02
C GLY A 166 -8.41 -1.50 9.92
N ASP A 167 -7.89 -2.72 9.97
CA ASP A 167 -6.63 -2.96 10.66
C ASP A 167 -5.47 -2.25 9.96
N PRO A 168 -4.47 -1.75 10.72
CA PRO A 168 -3.26 -1.21 10.12
C PRO A 168 -2.45 -2.31 9.45
N ALA A 169 -1.60 -1.93 8.49
CA ALA A 169 -0.65 -2.87 7.90
C ALA A 169 0.29 -3.44 8.98
N PHE A 170 0.58 -4.74 8.86
CA PHE A 170 1.49 -5.46 9.72
C PHE A 170 2.95 -5.16 9.38
N VAL A 171 3.26 -5.02 8.08
CA VAL A 171 4.60 -4.72 7.58
C VAL A 171 4.56 -3.43 6.77
N TYR A 172 5.58 -2.60 6.97
CA TYR A 172 5.89 -1.46 6.10
C TYR A 172 7.31 -1.66 5.58
N GLN A 173 7.54 -1.28 4.32
CA GLN A 173 8.80 -1.47 3.63
C GLN A 173 9.17 -0.23 2.83
N CYS A 174 10.48 0.03 2.77
CA CYS A 174 11.10 0.92 1.79
C CYS A 174 12.15 0.11 1.03
N THR A 175 12.08 0.11 -0.30
CA THR A 175 13.12 -0.44 -1.17
C THR A 175 13.79 0.71 -1.89
N TRP A 176 15.12 0.72 -1.96
CA TRP A 176 15.88 1.79 -2.63
C TRP A 176 17.02 1.24 -3.47
N ASN A 177 17.45 2.05 -4.43
CA ASN A 177 18.62 1.81 -5.28
C ASN A 177 19.65 2.90 -4.98
N GLU A 178 20.83 2.49 -4.50
CA GLU A 178 21.89 3.44 -4.12
C GLU A 178 22.46 4.20 -5.31
N ALA A 179 22.52 3.58 -6.50
CA ALA A 179 23.09 4.19 -7.70
C ALA A 179 22.17 5.28 -8.26
N THR A 180 20.85 5.04 -8.27
CA THR A 180 19.88 5.98 -8.86
C THR A 180 19.21 6.87 -7.83
N ARG A 181 19.38 6.56 -6.54
CA ARG A 181 18.65 7.16 -5.40
C ARG A 181 17.12 7.03 -5.52
N GLY A 182 16.66 6.18 -6.43
CA GLY A 182 15.25 5.83 -6.55
C GLY A 182 14.83 5.00 -5.34
N PHE A 183 13.61 5.21 -4.87
CA PHE A 183 13.03 4.43 -3.79
C PHE A 183 11.54 4.23 -4.00
N PHE A 184 11.00 3.18 -3.38
CA PHE A 184 9.59 2.89 -3.36
C PHE A 184 9.14 2.38 -1.99
N LEU A 185 7.99 2.89 -1.53
CA LEU A 185 7.37 2.52 -0.26
C LEU A 185 6.22 1.53 -0.48
N GLY A 186 6.14 0.52 0.37
CA GLY A 186 5.11 -0.51 0.32
C GLY A 186 4.63 -0.86 1.72
N ALA A 187 3.38 -1.31 1.82
CA ALA A 187 2.82 -1.82 3.06
C ALA A 187 2.13 -3.14 2.79
N SER A 188 2.09 -4.04 3.78
CA SER A 188 1.22 -5.20 3.68
C SER A 188 -0.22 -4.71 3.52
N LEU A 189 -1.04 -5.47 2.81
CA LEU A 189 -2.42 -5.08 2.55
C LEU A 189 -3.15 -4.79 3.88
N SER A 190 -3.86 -3.65 3.93
CA SER A 190 -4.53 -3.16 5.13
C SER A 190 -5.72 -2.28 4.77
N GLY A 191 -6.46 -1.81 5.78
CA GLY A 191 -7.60 -0.92 5.58
C GLY A 191 -8.88 -1.59 5.03
N TYR A 192 -8.83 -2.91 4.80
CA TYR A 192 -10.02 -3.72 4.51
C TYR A 192 -10.66 -4.23 5.80
N VAL A 193 -11.98 -4.38 5.78
CA VAL A 193 -12.77 -4.93 6.90
C VAL A 193 -13.50 -6.16 6.40
N CYS A 194 -13.11 -7.32 6.90
CA CYS A 194 -13.66 -8.62 6.49
C CYS A 194 -14.66 -9.22 7.50
N LEU A 195 -14.92 -8.53 8.62
CA LEU A 195 -15.82 -8.98 9.67
C LEU A 195 -17.04 -8.07 9.85
N PRO A 196 -18.21 -8.64 10.19
CA PRO A 196 -18.46 -10.08 10.24
C PRO A 196 -18.57 -10.70 8.83
N PHE A 197 -18.07 -11.93 8.67
CA PHE A 197 -17.99 -12.59 7.35
C PHE A 197 -19.34 -12.71 6.62
N TYR A 198 -20.45 -12.88 7.35
CA TYR A 198 -21.79 -12.95 6.76
C TYR A 198 -22.28 -11.63 6.15
N GLU A 199 -21.61 -10.50 6.39
CA GLU A 199 -21.94 -9.21 5.79
C GLU A 199 -21.17 -8.93 4.50
N VAL A 200 -19.98 -9.50 4.34
CA VAL A 200 -19.06 -9.17 3.24
C VAL A 200 -18.65 -10.37 2.38
N GLY A 201 -18.98 -11.59 2.83
CA GLY A 201 -18.61 -12.84 2.17
C GLY A 201 -17.09 -13.01 2.06
N GLN A 202 -16.63 -13.55 0.93
CA GLN A 202 -15.20 -13.82 0.63
C GLN A 202 -14.37 -12.55 0.33
N TRP A 203 -14.65 -11.43 1.00
CA TRP A 203 -14.00 -10.16 0.70
C TRP A 203 -12.48 -10.20 0.90
N GLU A 204 -12.01 -10.76 2.01
CA GLU A 204 -10.58 -10.90 2.27
C GLU A 204 -9.85 -11.65 1.15
N THR A 205 -10.43 -12.76 0.69
CA THR A 205 -9.93 -13.53 -0.44
C THR A 205 -9.86 -12.67 -1.70
N ALA A 206 -10.94 -11.95 -2.02
CA ALA A 206 -11.02 -11.10 -3.21
C ALA A 206 -9.93 -10.01 -3.22
N VAL A 207 -9.69 -9.34 -2.10
CA VAL A 207 -8.67 -8.29 -2.01
C VAL A 207 -7.26 -8.85 -2.13
N LYS A 208 -6.96 -9.95 -1.43
CA LYS A 208 -5.65 -10.59 -1.51
C LYS A 208 -5.39 -11.16 -2.91
N THR A 209 -6.40 -11.74 -3.57
CA THR A 209 -6.29 -12.24 -4.94
C THR A 209 -6.04 -11.09 -5.92
N ALA A 210 -6.75 -9.96 -5.77
CA ALA A 210 -6.50 -8.78 -6.61
C ALA A 210 -5.04 -8.29 -6.50
N ARG A 211 -4.47 -8.27 -5.29
CA ARG A 211 -3.06 -7.91 -5.07
C ARG A 211 -2.09 -8.94 -5.68
N PHE A 212 -2.38 -10.24 -5.53
CA PHE A 212 -1.59 -11.31 -6.15
C PHE A 212 -1.56 -11.20 -7.68
N ASN A 213 -2.70 -10.91 -8.31
CA ASN A 213 -2.81 -10.82 -9.77
C ASN A 213 -1.93 -9.71 -10.37
N LEU A 214 -1.63 -8.65 -9.61
CA LEU A 214 -0.67 -7.62 -10.02
C LEU A 214 0.73 -8.22 -10.25
N LEU A 215 1.18 -9.08 -9.34
CA LEU A 215 2.48 -9.76 -9.43
C LEU A 215 2.49 -10.85 -10.49
N SER A 216 1.42 -11.66 -10.53
CA SER A 216 1.33 -12.83 -11.39
C SER A 216 1.41 -12.44 -12.88
N SER A 217 0.86 -11.28 -13.22
CA SER A 217 0.82 -10.73 -14.57
C SER A 217 2.13 -10.06 -15.02
N PHE A 218 2.93 -9.48 -14.11
CA PHE A 218 4.03 -8.59 -14.48
C PHE A 218 5.31 -9.30 -14.93
N TYR A 219 5.65 -10.47 -14.36
CA TYR A 219 6.80 -11.28 -14.79
C TYR A 219 6.41 -12.63 -15.43
N ALA A 220 5.14 -12.80 -15.76
CA ALA A 220 4.59 -14.12 -16.05
C ALA A 220 5.00 -15.14 -14.96
N LEU A 221 4.94 -14.74 -13.67
CA LEU A 221 5.34 -15.59 -12.56
C LEU A 221 4.59 -16.93 -12.61
N GLU A 222 3.33 -16.91 -13.02
CA GLU A 222 2.52 -18.11 -13.26
C GLU A 222 3.19 -19.10 -14.22
N ARG A 223 3.93 -18.62 -15.22
CA ARG A 223 4.66 -19.44 -16.19
C ARG A 223 6.07 -19.81 -15.72
N GLN A 224 6.70 -18.98 -14.90
CA GLN A 224 8.08 -19.21 -14.45
C GLN A 224 8.16 -20.19 -13.28
N GLY A 225 7.20 -20.18 -12.35
CA GLY A 225 7.31 -20.99 -11.13
C GLY A 225 8.59 -20.68 -10.35
N PHE A 226 8.96 -21.56 -9.42
CA PHE A 226 10.24 -21.54 -8.71
C PHE A 226 10.73 -22.98 -8.53
N SER A 227 12.03 -23.19 -8.32
CA SER A 227 12.59 -24.53 -8.14
C SER A 227 13.21 -24.69 -6.76
N VAL A 228 12.85 -25.76 -6.05
CA VAL A 228 13.49 -26.18 -4.79
C VAL A 228 13.98 -27.61 -4.98
N ASN A 229 15.28 -27.84 -4.75
CA ASN A 229 15.92 -29.16 -4.93
C ASN A 229 15.60 -29.81 -6.30
N GLY A 230 15.64 -29.02 -7.38
CA GLY A 230 15.35 -29.48 -8.74
C GLY A 230 13.85 -29.70 -9.05
N THR A 231 12.95 -29.59 -8.07
CA THR A 231 11.51 -29.68 -8.29
C THR A 231 10.92 -28.31 -8.55
N ARG A 232 10.19 -28.15 -9.66
CA ARG A 232 9.54 -26.90 -10.04
C ARG A 232 8.14 -26.80 -9.45
N TYR A 233 7.83 -25.67 -8.84
CA TYR A 233 6.55 -25.36 -8.22
C TYR A 233 5.95 -24.10 -8.86
N PRO A 234 4.64 -24.08 -9.16
CA PRO A 234 3.99 -22.86 -9.63
C PRO A 234 3.82 -21.87 -8.47
N TRP A 235 3.86 -20.57 -8.79
CA TRP A 235 3.39 -19.54 -7.86
C TRP A 235 1.88 -19.65 -7.71
N ARG A 236 1.36 -19.67 -6.47
CA ARG A 236 -0.07 -19.81 -6.19
C ARG A 236 -0.52 -18.79 -5.15
N PHE A 237 -1.74 -18.29 -5.34
CA PHE A 237 -2.41 -17.46 -4.34
C PHE A 237 -2.43 -18.15 -2.98
N GLY A 238 -2.11 -17.42 -1.91
CA GLY A 238 -2.15 -17.92 -0.53
C GLY A 238 -0.97 -18.82 -0.13
N SER A 239 -0.12 -19.25 -1.06
CA SER A 239 1.07 -20.06 -0.77
C SER A 239 2.34 -19.24 -1.00
N SER A 240 3.01 -18.80 0.07
CA SER A 240 4.36 -18.25 -0.05
C SER A 240 5.40 -19.36 -0.11
N VAL A 241 6.50 -19.12 -0.83
CA VAL A 241 7.66 -20.00 -0.77
C VAL A 241 8.30 -19.83 0.61
N ASN A 242 8.36 -20.89 1.40
CA ASN A 242 9.15 -20.86 2.61
C ASN A 242 10.54 -21.41 2.32
N ILE A 243 11.55 -20.73 2.84
CA ILE A 243 12.93 -21.23 2.87
C ILE A 243 13.03 -22.48 3.77
N ILE A 244 12.12 -22.60 4.75
CA ILE A 244 11.97 -23.76 5.63
C ILE A 244 10.65 -24.43 5.28
N ILE A 245 10.65 -25.69 4.83
CA ILE A 245 9.41 -26.43 4.55
C ILE A 245 8.72 -26.74 5.87
N ASP A 246 7.89 -25.83 6.31
CA ASP A 246 7.04 -25.91 7.47
C ASP A 246 5.57 -25.81 6.97
N ARG A 247 4.68 -26.67 7.49
CA ARG A 247 3.24 -26.64 7.18
C ARG A 247 2.48 -25.53 7.92
N THR A 248 3.11 -24.89 8.91
CA THR A 248 2.54 -23.87 9.80
C THR A 248 2.95 -22.45 9.46
N THR A 249 4.08 -22.23 8.79
CA THR A 249 4.46 -20.96 8.16
C THR A 249 4.32 -21.10 6.66
N GLY A 250 3.90 -20.07 5.92
CA GLY A 250 3.60 -20.22 4.48
C GLY A 250 2.39 -19.45 3.98
N ASN A 251 1.80 -18.60 4.82
CA ASN A 251 0.60 -17.89 4.46
C ASN A 251 0.94 -16.49 3.96
N GLN A 252 0.22 -16.12 2.89
CA GLN A 252 -0.14 -14.75 2.49
C GLN A 252 0.60 -14.15 1.29
N PHE A 253 0.99 -14.96 0.29
CA PHE A 253 1.25 -14.38 -1.03
C PHE A 253 -0.04 -13.70 -1.54
N GLY A 254 0.02 -12.38 -1.75
CA GLY A 254 -1.15 -11.50 -1.93
C GLY A 254 -1.43 -10.51 -0.77
N ASN A 255 -0.64 -10.54 0.31
CA ASN A 255 -0.63 -9.53 1.39
C ASN A 255 0.73 -8.81 1.53
N CYS A 256 1.74 -9.22 0.76
CA CYS A 256 3.12 -8.78 0.91
C CYS A 256 3.28 -7.26 0.76
N ALA A 257 4.16 -6.68 1.60
CA ALA A 257 4.49 -5.26 1.53
C ALA A 257 5.31 -4.93 0.28
N GLU A 258 6.02 -5.93 -0.21
CA GLU A 258 6.95 -5.91 -1.33
C GLU A 258 6.22 -5.78 -2.68
N THR A 259 4.90 -5.98 -2.75
CA THR A 259 4.15 -6.09 -4.03
C THR A 259 4.44 -4.93 -4.98
N TYR A 260 4.12 -3.69 -4.60
CA TYR A 260 4.34 -2.53 -5.46
C TYR A 260 5.81 -2.11 -5.58
N PRO A 261 6.64 -2.15 -4.50
CA PRO A 261 8.08 -1.96 -4.63
C PRO A 261 8.70 -2.84 -5.71
N PHE A 262 8.35 -4.13 -5.76
CA PHE A 262 8.88 -5.05 -6.77
C PHE A 262 8.42 -4.71 -8.18
N LEU A 263 7.13 -4.42 -8.35
CA LEU A 263 6.56 -4.02 -9.65
C LEU A 263 7.17 -2.72 -10.19
N CYS A 264 7.55 -1.79 -9.31
CA CYS A 264 8.05 -0.47 -9.71
C CYS A 264 9.58 -0.40 -9.82
N MET A 265 10.32 -1.16 -8.99
CA MET A 265 11.78 -1.02 -8.86
C MET A 265 12.61 -2.15 -9.47
N MET A 266 12.03 -3.32 -9.77
CA MET A 266 12.79 -4.49 -10.23
C MET A 266 12.47 -4.92 -11.67
N GLY A 267 11.75 -4.09 -12.42
CA GLY A 267 11.28 -4.41 -13.78
C GLY A 267 12.10 -3.78 -14.88
#